data_AF-A0A7S0U7C9-F1
#
_entry.id   AF-A0A7S0U7C9-F1
#
_cell.length_a   1.000
_cell.length_b   1.000
_cell.length_c   1.000
_cell.angle_alpha   90.00
_cell.angle_beta   90.00
_cell.angle_gamma   90.00
#
_symmetry.space_group_name_H-M   'P 1'
#
loop_
_entity.id
_entity.type
_entity.pdbx_description
1 polymer ?
#
loop_
_entity_poly.entity_id
_entity_poly.type
_entity_poly.pdbx_seq_one_letter_code
_entity_poly.pdbx_strand_id
1 'polypeptide(L)'
;PPTGGGGGGGKGGPAEGKKVVLYATCLVNYNMPAIGKAARAVLERSGVDVVVSYPGCCGMPQLEQGDVAEVAGKAKEVSKELLKHVDEGRTVVSLTPSCSLMLKGEWPLLLPCDEGVRRLAENTQDISEYVVSLKSEGRLSLEGIAPIKGVKGVQLHHACHARAQNQGCKSAEMLRIIPELTVTTVERCSGHGGSWGCKSKHHQTALKVGAPAARALLKLPKGVGGGEASRGPG
;
A
#
# COMPACT_ATOMS: atom_id res chain seq x y z
N PRO A 1 14.72 -35.98 17.85
CA PRO A 1 14.44 -35.93 16.40
C PRO A 1 13.24 -36.81 16.02
N PRO A 2 12.37 -36.31 15.13
CA PRO A 2 11.89 -37.12 14.03
C PRO A 2 12.36 -36.49 12.71
N THR A 3 12.91 -37.36 11.88
CA THR A 3 13.45 -37.13 10.55
C THR A 3 12.36 -37.30 9.49
N GLY A 4 12.39 -36.45 8.46
CA GLY A 4 12.00 -36.82 7.10
C GLY A 4 10.52 -36.63 6.73
N GLY A 5 10.26 -35.68 5.83
CA GLY A 5 9.01 -35.56 5.07
C GLY A 5 9.23 -34.54 3.96
N GLY A 6 9.33 -35.00 2.72
CA GLY A 6 9.89 -34.27 1.58
C GLY A 6 9.17 -32.94 1.27
N GLY A 7 9.95 -31.86 1.21
CA GLY A 7 9.53 -30.61 0.60
C GLY A 7 9.58 -30.76 -0.91
N GLY A 8 8.42 -31.01 -1.52
CA GLY A 8 8.25 -30.98 -2.97
C GLY A 8 8.76 -29.65 -3.52
N GLY A 9 9.73 -29.73 -4.44
CA GLY A 9 10.18 -28.60 -5.25
C GLY A 9 9.02 -28.07 -6.08
N GLY A 10 8.28 -27.11 -5.52
CA GLY A 10 7.36 -26.28 -6.27
C GLY A 10 8.20 -25.41 -7.20
N LYS A 11 8.03 -25.58 -8.51
CA LYS A 11 8.62 -24.74 -9.55
C LYS A 11 8.50 -23.27 -9.14
N GLY A 12 9.63 -22.57 -9.00
CA GLY A 12 9.65 -21.17 -8.61
C GLY A 12 8.77 -20.34 -9.55
N GLY A 13 7.96 -19.45 -8.99
CA GLY A 13 7.17 -18.51 -9.77
C GLY A 13 8.07 -17.52 -10.53
N PRO A 14 7.51 -16.71 -11.45
CA PRO A 14 8.28 -15.78 -12.27
C PRO A 14 9.11 -14.72 -11.49
N ALA A 15 8.82 -14.54 -10.20
CA ALA A 15 9.56 -13.70 -9.26
C ALA A 15 10.51 -14.47 -8.33
N GLU A 16 10.89 -15.72 -8.65
CA GLU A 16 11.83 -16.51 -7.82
C GLU A 16 13.11 -15.71 -7.51
N GLY A 17 13.50 -15.70 -6.24
CA GLY A 17 14.65 -14.93 -5.74
C GLY A 17 14.36 -13.46 -5.40
N LYS A 18 13.18 -12.90 -5.73
CA LYS A 18 12.76 -11.63 -5.13
C LYS A 18 12.36 -11.86 -3.67
N LYS A 19 12.79 -10.96 -2.80
CA LYS A 19 12.45 -10.99 -1.38
C LYS A 19 11.80 -9.68 -0.96
N VAL A 20 10.75 -9.77 -0.18
CA VAL A 20 9.99 -8.62 0.34
C VAL A 20 9.82 -8.75 1.84
N VAL A 21 9.91 -7.63 2.53
CA VAL A 21 9.26 -7.46 3.83
C VAL A 21 8.03 -6.57 3.64
N LEU A 22 6.85 -7.11 3.91
CA LEU A 22 5.62 -6.33 4.01
C LEU A 22 5.64 -5.57 5.34
N TYR A 23 5.82 -4.26 5.25
CA TYR A 23 5.61 -3.39 6.39
C TYR A 23 4.09 -3.29 6.62
N ALA A 24 3.61 -4.01 7.63
CA ALA A 24 2.18 -4.25 7.83
C ALA A 24 1.41 -2.99 8.26
N THR A 25 2.08 -1.90 8.61
CA THR A 25 1.50 -0.65 9.11
C THR A 25 0.58 -0.82 10.33
N CYS A 26 0.23 0.27 11.02
CA CYS A 26 -0.67 0.17 12.16
C CYS A 26 -2.11 -0.20 11.73
N LEU A 27 -2.56 0.30 10.57
CA LEU A 27 -3.90 0.05 10.06
C LEU A 27 -4.07 -1.42 9.67
N VAL A 28 -3.18 -1.95 8.83
CA VAL A 28 -3.34 -3.31 8.33
C VAL A 28 -2.98 -4.34 9.42
N ASN A 29 -2.02 -4.07 10.30
CA ASN A 29 -1.71 -4.98 11.40
C ASN A 29 -2.87 -5.15 12.41
N TYR A 30 -3.52 -4.06 12.82
CA TYR A 30 -4.50 -4.12 13.92
C TYR A 30 -5.97 -4.00 13.51
N ASN A 31 -6.27 -3.36 12.37
CA ASN A 31 -7.66 -3.04 11.99
C ASN A 31 -8.12 -3.77 10.73
N MET A 32 -7.23 -3.94 9.75
CA MET A 32 -7.56 -4.52 8.44
C MET A 32 -6.60 -5.64 8.00
N PRO A 33 -6.40 -6.71 8.81
CA PRO A 33 -5.42 -7.77 8.52
C PRO A 33 -5.69 -8.54 7.24
N ALA A 34 -6.94 -8.54 6.75
CA ALA A 34 -7.29 -9.15 5.47
C ALA A 34 -6.51 -8.53 4.29
N ILE A 35 -6.19 -7.24 4.34
CA ILE A 35 -5.39 -6.55 3.31
C ILE A 35 -3.98 -7.13 3.26
N GLY A 36 -3.35 -7.35 4.42
CA GLY A 36 -2.00 -7.93 4.49
C GLY A 36 -1.96 -9.37 3.98
N LYS A 37 -2.97 -10.17 4.32
CA LYS A 37 -3.13 -11.54 3.79
C LYS A 37 -3.30 -11.55 2.28
N ALA A 38 -4.13 -10.66 1.73
CA ALA A 38 -4.35 -10.55 0.29
C ALA A 38 -3.08 -10.10 -0.45
N ALA A 39 -2.38 -9.08 0.06
CA ALA A 39 -1.12 -8.62 -0.52
C ALA A 39 -0.07 -9.73 -0.55
N ARG A 40 0.12 -10.43 0.58
CA ARG A 40 1.03 -11.58 0.68
C ARG A 40 0.69 -12.66 -0.35
N ALA A 41 -0.58 -13.05 -0.45
CA ALA A 41 -1.02 -14.08 -1.40
C ALA A 41 -0.73 -13.72 -2.87
N VAL A 42 -0.93 -12.45 -3.26
CA VAL A 42 -0.62 -11.98 -4.62
C VAL A 42 0.88 -12.06 -4.92
N LEU A 43 1.72 -11.65 -3.96
CA LEU A 43 3.17 -11.67 -4.13
C LEU A 43 3.74 -13.10 -4.11
N GLU A 44 3.31 -13.94 -3.17
CA GLU A 44 3.74 -15.34 -3.07
C GLU A 44 3.30 -16.16 -4.29
N ARG A 45 2.13 -15.86 -4.88
CA ARG A 45 1.70 -16.48 -6.15
C ARG A 45 2.67 -16.19 -7.30
N SER A 46 3.39 -15.08 -7.24
CA SER A 46 4.44 -14.75 -8.19
C SER A 46 5.78 -15.41 -7.85
N GLY A 47 5.91 -16.09 -6.71
CA GLY A 47 7.16 -16.69 -6.24
C GLY A 47 8.05 -15.76 -5.42
N VAL A 48 7.51 -14.62 -4.95
CA VAL A 48 8.24 -13.71 -4.04
C VAL A 48 8.32 -14.35 -2.65
N ASP A 49 9.50 -14.34 -2.03
CA ASP A 49 9.69 -14.66 -0.62
C ASP A 49 9.19 -13.47 0.22
N VAL A 50 8.07 -13.66 0.92
CA VAL A 50 7.41 -12.61 1.69
C VAL A 50 7.49 -12.89 3.19
N VAL A 51 8.09 -11.95 3.92
CA VAL A 51 7.96 -11.86 5.38
C VAL A 51 7.12 -10.64 5.75
N VAL A 52 6.51 -10.65 6.93
CA VAL A 52 5.70 -9.55 7.45
C VAL A 52 6.39 -8.97 8.67
N SER A 53 6.50 -7.65 8.74
CA SER A 53 7.12 -6.96 9.88
C SER A 53 6.35 -5.69 10.25
N TYR A 54 6.26 -5.42 11.55
CA TYR A 54 5.71 -4.18 12.08
C TYR A 54 6.50 -3.78 13.34
N PRO A 55 7.63 -3.08 13.17
CA PRO A 55 8.46 -2.65 14.30
C PRO A 55 7.88 -1.41 15.01
N GLY A 56 6.95 -0.68 14.41
CA GLY A 56 6.35 0.52 15.00
C GLY A 56 5.54 1.32 13.99
N CYS A 57 4.89 2.39 14.44
CA CYS A 57 4.10 3.28 13.58
C CYS A 57 5.01 4.23 12.78
N CYS A 58 4.60 4.58 11.55
CA CYS A 58 5.35 5.51 10.69
C CYS A 58 5.40 6.97 11.20
N GLY A 59 4.57 7.34 12.18
CA GLY A 59 4.52 8.69 12.73
C GLY A 59 3.68 9.70 11.95
N MET A 60 2.97 9.32 10.89
CA MET A 60 2.13 10.26 10.11
C MET A 60 1.18 11.10 10.97
N PRO A 61 0.42 10.54 11.95
CA PRO A 61 -0.47 11.36 12.79
C PRO A 61 0.26 12.42 13.63
N GLN A 62 1.50 12.16 14.04
CA GLN A 62 2.36 13.12 14.73
C GLN A 62 2.81 14.22 13.78
N LEU A 63 3.24 13.85 12.57
CA LEU A 63 3.65 14.81 11.54
C LEU A 63 2.51 15.77 11.18
N GLU A 64 1.30 15.25 10.98
CA GLU A 64 0.09 16.04 10.71
C GLU A 64 -0.28 17.01 11.85
N GLN A 65 0.23 16.76 13.07
CA GLN A 65 0.04 17.61 14.25
C GLN A 65 1.25 18.50 14.55
N GLY A 66 2.33 18.42 13.75
CA GLY A 66 3.54 19.22 13.93
C GLY A 66 4.53 18.68 14.96
N ASP A 67 4.34 17.45 15.48
CA ASP A 67 5.30 16.83 16.41
C ASP A 67 6.45 16.16 15.64
N VAL A 68 7.31 17.01 15.07
CA VAL A 68 8.44 16.59 14.23
C VAL A 68 9.50 15.83 15.05
N ALA A 69 9.67 16.16 16.33
CA ALA A 69 10.65 15.52 17.20
C ALA A 69 10.27 14.04 17.47
N GLU A 70 9.01 13.76 17.77
CA GLU A 70 8.53 12.38 17.93
C GLU A 70 8.67 11.58 16.62
N VAL A 71 8.36 12.20 15.48
CA VAL A 71 8.51 11.57 14.15
C VAL A 71 9.97 11.22 13.88
N ALA A 72 10.91 12.11 14.17
CA ALA A 72 12.34 11.86 13.97
C ALA A 72 12.84 10.70 14.84
N GLY A 73 12.38 10.58 16.09
CA GLY A 73 12.68 9.44 16.95
C GLY A 73 12.18 8.12 16.35
N LYS A 74 10.90 8.08 15.95
CA LYS A 74 10.29 6.90 15.33
C LYS A 74 10.96 6.51 14.02
N ALA A 75 11.33 7.49 13.19
CA ALA A 75 12.01 7.25 11.93
C ALA A 75 13.31 6.48 12.15
N LYS A 76 14.11 6.85 13.15
CA LYS A 76 15.36 6.14 13.49
C LYS A 76 15.11 4.73 14.00
N GLU A 77 14.17 4.57 14.94
CA GLU A 77 13.85 3.27 15.54
C GLU A 77 13.30 2.27 14.51
N VAL A 78 12.29 2.70 13.74
CA VAL A 78 11.67 1.85 12.71
C VAL A 78 12.66 1.57 11.59
N SER A 79 13.49 2.55 11.19
CA SER A 79 14.49 2.33 10.15
C SER A 79 15.52 1.31 10.57
N LYS A 80 16.03 1.38 11.80
CA LYS A 80 16.97 0.38 12.33
C LYS A 80 16.45 -1.05 12.22
N GLU A 81 15.17 -1.27 12.51
CA GLU A 81 14.57 -2.60 12.45
C GLU A 81 14.29 -3.06 11.01
N LEU A 82 13.77 -2.18 10.15
CA LEU A 82 13.51 -2.52 8.75
C LEU A 82 14.80 -2.73 7.94
N LEU A 83 15.88 -2.03 8.28
CA LEU A 83 17.18 -2.17 7.61
C LEU A 83 17.76 -3.57 7.76
N LYS A 84 17.45 -4.31 8.84
CA LYS A 84 17.85 -5.72 8.99
C LYS A 84 17.32 -6.57 7.84
N HIS A 85 16.11 -6.30 7.37
CA HIS A 85 15.54 -6.98 6.20
C HIS A 85 16.16 -6.49 4.89
N VAL A 86 16.48 -5.19 4.78
CA VAL A 86 17.20 -4.65 3.62
C VAL A 86 18.59 -5.30 3.49
N ASP A 87 19.30 -5.51 4.61
CA ASP A 87 20.59 -6.21 4.65
C ASP A 87 20.49 -7.68 4.19
N GLU A 88 19.33 -8.32 4.37
CA GLU A 88 19.01 -9.66 3.83
C GLU A 88 18.60 -9.66 2.34
N GLY A 89 18.64 -8.49 1.70
CA GLY A 89 18.26 -8.27 0.30
C GLY A 89 16.76 -8.15 0.07
N ARG A 90 15.98 -7.77 1.10
CA ARG A 90 14.52 -7.58 0.97
C ARG A 90 14.17 -6.14 0.63
N THR A 91 13.26 -5.97 -0.32
CA THR A 91 12.57 -4.69 -0.54
C THR A 91 11.50 -4.49 0.54
N VAL A 92 11.44 -3.30 1.12
CA VAL A 92 10.38 -2.92 2.05
C VAL A 92 9.16 -2.48 1.26
N VAL A 93 8.03 -3.15 1.47
CA VAL A 93 6.78 -2.81 0.77
C VAL A 93 5.72 -2.39 1.79
N SER A 94 5.30 -1.13 1.71
CA SER A 94 4.29 -0.57 2.59
C SER A 94 2.88 -0.80 2.04
N LEU A 95 1.96 -1.22 2.92
CA LEU A 95 0.56 -1.49 2.59
C LEU A 95 -0.36 -0.26 2.74
N THR A 96 0.19 0.91 3.09
CA THR A 96 -0.60 2.13 3.27
C THR A 96 0.13 3.32 2.65
N PRO A 97 -0.54 4.14 1.80
CA PRO A 97 0.10 5.27 1.12
C PRO A 97 0.73 6.31 2.04
N SER A 98 0.13 6.58 3.20
CA SER A 98 0.71 7.45 4.21
C SER A 98 2.06 6.92 4.70
N CYS A 99 2.13 5.61 4.93
CA CYS A 99 3.34 4.97 5.43
C CYS A 99 4.44 4.91 4.36
N SER A 100 4.10 4.63 3.09
CA SER A 100 5.09 4.70 2.00
C SER A 100 5.62 6.12 1.81
N LEU A 101 4.74 7.15 1.90
CA LEU A 101 5.16 8.55 1.87
C LEU A 101 6.12 8.91 3.01
N MET A 102 5.83 8.47 4.25
CA MET A 102 6.72 8.72 5.39
C MET A 102 8.11 8.13 5.15
N LEU A 103 8.17 6.84 4.80
CA LEU A 103 9.43 6.12 4.65
C LEU A 103 10.25 6.65 3.46
N LYS A 104 9.61 6.93 2.32
CA LYS A 104 10.29 7.33 1.06
C LYS A 104 10.61 8.83 0.99
N GLY A 105 9.78 9.67 1.58
CA GLY A 105 9.82 11.13 1.38
C GLY A 105 10.03 11.92 2.66
N GLU A 106 9.11 11.79 3.62
CA GLU A 106 9.11 12.67 4.80
C GLU A 106 10.30 12.40 5.72
N TRP A 107 10.63 11.13 6.00
CA TRP A 107 11.75 10.80 6.89
C TRP A 107 13.10 11.29 6.34
N PRO A 108 13.47 11.06 5.07
CA PRO A 108 14.69 11.67 4.51
C PRO A 108 14.73 13.19 4.57
N LEU A 109 13.58 13.87 4.42
CA LEU A 109 13.52 15.33 4.54
C LEU A 109 13.74 15.81 5.98
N LEU A 110 13.22 15.07 6.96
CA LEU A 110 13.40 15.37 8.38
C LEU A 110 14.80 15.01 8.88
N LEU A 111 15.42 13.98 8.32
CA LEU A 111 16.72 13.43 8.73
C LEU A 111 17.68 13.32 7.54
N PRO A 112 18.06 14.44 6.89
CA PRO A 112 18.81 14.42 5.64
C PRO A 112 20.23 13.85 5.75
N CYS A 113 20.80 13.84 6.96
CA CYS A 113 22.14 13.30 7.23
C CYS A 113 22.11 11.89 7.83
N ASP A 114 20.94 11.26 7.96
CA ASP A 114 20.82 9.89 8.50
C ASP A 114 20.88 8.88 7.34
N GLU A 115 22.04 8.26 7.18
CA GLU A 115 22.29 7.26 6.13
C GLU A 115 21.36 6.05 6.21
N GLY A 116 20.93 5.66 7.42
CA GLY A 116 20.00 4.56 7.60
C GLY A 116 18.63 4.89 7.02
N VAL A 117 18.11 6.07 7.33
CA VAL A 117 16.85 6.57 6.78
C VAL A 117 16.92 6.70 5.25
N ARG A 118 18.01 7.27 4.73
CA ARG A 118 18.20 7.40 3.27
C ARG A 118 18.22 6.04 2.59
N ARG A 119 18.99 5.07 3.12
CA ARG A 119 19.08 3.71 2.56
C ARG A 119 17.75 2.97 2.63
N LEU A 120 16.96 3.16 3.71
CA LEU A 120 15.62 2.59 3.81
C LEU A 120 14.70 3.16 2.74
N ALA A 121 14.71 4.49 2.55
CA ALA A 121 13.87 5.16 1.56
C ALA A 121 14.13 4.63 0.14
N GLU A 122 15.39 4.42 -0.23
CA GLU A 122 15.81 3.85 -1.52
C GLU A 122 15.35 2.39 -1.72
N ASN A 123 15.11 1.66 -0.62
CA ASN A 123 14.67 0.27 -0.62
C ASN A 123 13.18 0.11 -0.26
N THR A 124 12.40 1.20 -0.27
CA THR A 124 10.99 1.18 0.08
C THR A 124 10.09 1.48 -1.12
N GLN A 125 9.03 0.69 -1.29
CA GLN A 125 8.00 0.90 -2.30
C GLN A 125 6.59 0.86 -1.71
N ASP A 126 5.66 1.53 -2.37
CA ASP A 126 4.23 1.31 -2.15
C ASP A 126 3.82 -0.06 -2.73
N ILE A 127 2.84 -0.75 -2.14
CA ILE A 127 2.38 -2.04 -2.66
C ILE A 127 1.92 -1.97 -4.13
N SER A 128 1.24 -0.90 -4.52
CA SER A 128 0.78 -0.76 -5.92
C SER A 128 1.95 -0.54 -6.87
N GLU A 129 2.94 0.24 -6.43
CA GLU A 129 4.18 0.49 -7.15
C GLU A 129 4.97 -0.81 -7.35
N TYR A 130 5.11 -1.61 -6.30
CA TYR A 130 5.83 -2.89 -6.34
C TYR A 130 5.17 -3.90 -7.29
N VAL A 131 3.84 -4.04 -7.24
CA VAL A 131 3.11 -4.96 -8.15
C VAL A 131 3.25 -4.52 -9.61
N VAL A 132 3.18 -3.22 -9.89
CA VAL A 132 3.40 -2.68 -11.24
C VAL A 132 4.83 -2.93 -11.70
N SER A 133 5.83 -2.72 -10.84
CA SER A 133 7.24 -3.04 -11.13
C SER A 133 7.44 -4.52 -11.46
N LEU A 134 6.86 -5.44 -10.67
CA LEU A 134 6.90 -6.87 -10.99
C LEU A 134 6.29 -7.17 -12.36
N LYS A 135 5.17 -6.55 -12.71
CA LYS A 135 4.57 -6.72 -14.04
C LYS A 135 5.49 -6.23 -15.14
N SER A 136 6.03 -5.02 -15.01
CA SER A 136 6.94 -4.42 -16.00
C SER A 136 8.22 -5.24 -16.20
N GLU A 137 8.70 -5.91 -15.16
CA GLU A 137 9.85 -6.83 -15.22
C GLU A 137 9.49 -8.22 -15.80
N GLY A 138 8.22 -8.48 -16.12
CA GLY A 138 7.76 -9.82 -16.54
C GLY A 138 7.76 -10.86 -15.40
N ARG A 139 7.76 -10.39 -14.15
CA ARG A 139 7.90 -11.20 -12.94
C ARG A 139 6.60 -11.37 -12.13
N LEU A 140 5.53 -10.67 -12.51
CA LEU A 140 4.21 -10.87 -11.90
C LEU A 140 3.53 -12.10 -12.50
N SER A 141 3.09 -13.04 -11.66
CA SER A 141 2.26 -14.15 -12.12
C SER A 141 0.87 -13.63 -12.52
N LEU A 142 0.50 -13.85 -13.78
CA LEU A 142 -0.82 -13.55 -14.31
C LEU A 142 -1.72 -14.81 -14.36
N GLU A 143 -1.21 -15.94 -13.87
CA GLU A 143 -1.96 -17.19 -13.87
C GLU A 143 -3.26 -17.03 -13.08
N GLY A 144 -4.38 -17.44 -13.67
CA GLY A 144 -5.70 -17.34 -13.06
C GLY A 144 -6.23 -15.91 -12.87
N ILE A 145 -5.55 -14.88 -13.40
CA ILE A 145 -6.15 -13.55 -13.52
C ILE A 145 -7.17 -13.62 -14.66
N ALA A 146 -8.43 -13.34 -14.33
CA ALA A 146 -9.56 -13.39 -15.24
C ALA A 146 -10.49 -12.19 -15.00
N PRO A 147 -11.38 -11.89 -15.96
CA PRO A 147 -12.45 -10.91 -15.73
C PRO A 147 -13.25 -11.22 -14.46
N ILE A 148 -13.59 -10.17 -13.71
CA ILE A 148 -14.39 -10.32 -12.49
C ILE A 148 -15.86 -10.45 -12.88
N LYS A 149 -16.46 -11.60 -12.61
CA LYS A 149 -17.87 -11.88 -12.94
C LYS A 149 -18.80 -10.81 -12.35
N GLY A 150 -19.57 -10.16 -13.22
CA GLY A 150 -20.55 -9.14 -12.82
C GLY A 150 -19.95 -7.75 -12.54
N VAL A 151 -18.63 -7.55 -12.71
CA VAL A 151 -17.97 -6.27 -12.49
C VAL A 151 -17.34 -5.78 -13.78
N LYS A 152 -17.92 -4.73 -14.38
CA LYS A 152 -17.40 -4.14 -15.63
C LYS A 152 -16.42 -2.98 -15.40
N GLY A 153 -16.41 -2.43 -14.19
CA GLY A 153 -15.44 -1.41 -13.84
C GLY A 153 -15.44 -1.05 -12.37
N VAL A 154 -14.43 -0.27 -12.00
CA VAL A 154 -14.19 0.21 -10.65
C VAL A 154 -13.84 1.69 -10.68
N GLN A 155 -14.37 2.42 -9.70
CA GLN A 155 -13.95 3.78 -9.43
C GLN A 155 -12.93 3.76 -8.31
N LEU A 156 -11.71 4.19 -8.62
CA LEU A 156 -10.60 4.22 -7.68
C LEU A 156 -10.46 5.63 -7.10
N HIS A 157 -10.52 5.75 -5.78
CA HIS A 157 -10.09 6.96 -5.10
C HIS A 157 -8.56 6.98 -5.01
N HIS A 158 -7.93 7.93 -5.71
CA HIS A 158 -6.47 8.07 -5.65
C HIS A 158 -6.10 8.98 -4.47
N ALA A 159 -5.73 8.36 -3.35
CA ALA A 159 -5.43 9.02 -2.09
C ALA A 159 -4.36 10.11 -2.22
N CYS A 160 -4.46 11.17 -1.41
CA CYS A 160 -3.53 12.30 -1.45
C CYS A 160 -2.08 11.90 -1.18
N HIS A 161 -1.82 11.00 -0.22
CA HIS A 161 -0.45 10.54 0.07
C HIS A 161 0.11 9.59 -1.00
N ALA A 162 -0.74 8.96 -1.83
CA ALA A 162 -0.26 8.25 -3.01
C ALA A 162 0.13 9.23 -4.12
N ARG A 163 -0.66 10.32 -4.30
CA ARG A 163 -0.35 11.40 -5.25
C ARG A 163 0.91 12.18 -4.89
N ALA A 164 1.09 12.47 -3.60
CA ALA A 164 2.23 13.23 -3.09
C ALA A 164 3.58 12.54 -3.34
N GLN A 165 3.58 11.21 -3.53
CA GLN A 165 4.77 10.45 -3.90
C GLN A 165 5.21 10.64 -5.36
N ASN A 166 4.45 11.39 -6.18
CA ASN A 166 4.79 11.73 -7.56
C ASN A 166 5.16 10.54 -8.48
N GLN A 167 4.51 9.40 -8.27
CA GLN A 167 4.76 8.14 -9.00
C GLN A 167 3.67 7.81 -10.03
N GLY A 168 2.76 8.75 -10.30
CA GLY A 168 1.52 8.48 -11.03
C GLY A 168 0.54 7.60 -10.26
N CYS A 169 -0.54 7.18 -10.93
CA CYS A 169 -1.61 6.41 -10.30
C CYS A 169 -1.35 4.90 -10.38
N LYS A 170 -0.32 4.43 -9.65
CA LYS A 170 0.10 3.01 -9.65
C LYS A 170 -1.00 2.04 -9.27
N SER A 171 -1.93 2.43 -8.40
CA SER A 171 -3.10 1.61 -8.09
C SER A 171 -4.06 1.45 -9.28
N ALA A 172 -4.23 2.47 -10.14
CA ALA A 172 -5.02 2.32 -11.36
C ALA A 172 -4.30 1.43 -12.38
N GLU A 173 -2.99 1.60 -12.54
CA GLU A 173 -2.16 0.73 -13.40
C GLU A 173 -2.23 -0.73 -12.96
N MET A 174 -2.14 -0.98 -11.65
CA MET A 174 -2.29 -2.31 -11.05
C MET A 174 -3.68 -2.91 -11.32
N LEU A 175 -4.75 -2.13 -11.14
CA LEU A 175 -6.11 -2.63 -11.39
C LEU A 175 -6.35 -2.96 -12.87
N ARG A 176 -5.72 -2.20 -13.80
CA ARG A 176 -5.78 -2.46 -15.25
C ARG A 176 -5.03 -3.73 -15.69
N ILE A 177 -4.36 -4.42 -14.77
CA ILE A 177 -3.83 -5.77 -15.03
C ILE A 177 -4.97 -6.77 -15.20
N ILE A 178 -6.11 -6.54 -14.54
CA ILE A 178 -7.29 -7.40 -14.63
C ILE A 178 -7.94 -7.19 -16.00
N PRO A 179 -8.09 -8.25 -16.82
CA PRO A 179 -8.71 -8.16 -18.14
C PRO A 179 -10.12 -7.59 -18.06
N GLU A 180 -10.50 -6.81 -19.09
CA GLU A 180 -11.83 -6.24 -19.27
C GLU A 180 -12.30 -5.26 -18.18
N LEU A 181 -11.45 -4.96 -17.18
CA LEU A 181 -11.81 -4.06 -16.11
C LEU A 181 -11.61 -2.60 -16.51
N THR A 182 -12.72 -1.86 -16.59
CA THR A 182 -12.66 -0.40 -16.78
C THR A 182 -12.31 0.28 -15.45
N VAL A 183 -11.22 1.05 -15.41
CA VAL A 183 -10.75 1.75 -14.20
C VAL A 183 -10.81 3.26 -14.41
N THR A 184 -11.65 3.94 -13.63
CA THR A 184 -11.68 5.40 -13.54
C THR A 184 -11.12 5.87 -12.20
N THR A 185 -10.58 7.09 -12.18
CA THR A 185 -9.90 7.64 -11.00
C THR A 185 -10.61 8.89 -10.51
N VAL A 186 -10.77 9.01 -9.19
CA VAL A 186 -11.23 10.22 -8.51
C VAL A 186 -10.08 10.81 -7.68
N GLU A 187 -9.62 11.99 -8.08
CA GLU A 187 -8.49 12.69 -7.46
C GLU A 187 -8.96 13.87 -6.61
N ARG A 188 -9.76 13.58 -5.59
CA ARG A 188 -10.21 14.57 -4.61
C ARG A 188 -9.80 14.17 -3.20
N CYS A 189 -9.79 15.12 -2.28
CA CYS A 189 -9.55 14.79 -0.87
C CYS A 189 -10.74 13.96 -0.36
N SER A 190 -10.48 12.90 0.41
CA SER A 190 -11.55 12.16 1.10
C SER A 190 -12.15 12.94 2.27
N GLY A 191 -11.49 14.02 2.70
CA GLY A 191 -11.84 14.77 3.91
C GLY A 191 -11.33 14.13 5.21
N HIS A 192 -10.78 12.92 5.16
CA HIS A 192 -10.36 12.20 6.35
C HIS A 192 -9.23 12.91 7.11
N GLY A 193 -8.13 13.29 6.42
CA GLY A 193 -7.01 14.01 7.04
C GLY A 193 -6.43 13.29 8.27
N GLY A 194 -6.34 11.97 8.23
CA GLY A 194 -5.97 11.15 9.38
C GLY A 194 -6.94 11.29 10.55
N SER A 195 -6.41 11.44 11.76
CA SER A 195 -7.25 11.61 12.97
C SER A 195 -8.01 12.94 12.99
N TRP A 196 -7.58 13.94 12.23
CA TRP A 196 -8.15 15.28 12.23
C TRP A 196 -9.64 15.26 11.89
N GLY A 197 -10.05 14.56 10.81
CA GLY A 197 -11.45 14.53 10.37
C GLY A 197 -12.38 13.72 11.27
N CYS A 198 -11.82 12.90 12.17
CA CYS A 198 -12.57 12.16 13.18
C CYS A 198 -12.81 12.97 14.47
N LYS A 199 -12.05 14.06 14.70
CA LYS A 199 -12.24 14.93 15.87
C LYS A 199 -13.56 15.69 15.73
N SER A 200 -14.37 15.70 16.79
CA SER A 200 -15.69 16.35 16.82
C SER A 200 -15.67 17.79 16.27
N LYS A 201 -14.64 18.56 16.64
CA LYS A 201 -14.40 19.94 16.18
C LYS A 201 -14.30 20.07 14.65
N HIS A 202 -13.76 19.07 13.97
CA HIS A 202 -13.42 19.15 12.54
C HIS A 202 -14.32 18.28 11.66
N HIS A 203 -15.12 17.40 12.26
CA HIS A 203 -15.91 16.41 11.54
C HIS A 203 -16.83 17.02 10.46
N GLN A 204 -17.54 18.10 10.78
CA GLN A 204 -18.40 18.79 9.80
C GLN A 204 -17.60 19.37 8.63
N THR A 205 -16.40 19.87 8.89
CA THR A 205 -15.50 20.36 7.83
C THR A 205 -14.97 19.21 6.99
N ALA A 206 -14.56 18.10 7.61
CA ALA A 206 -14.12 16.89 6.93
C ALA A 206 -15.20 16.37 5.96
N LEU A 207 -16.47 16.31 6.39
CA LEU A 207 -17.59 15.93 5.53
C LEU A 207 -17.74 16.87 4.33
N LYS A 208 -17.64 18.20 4.54
CA LYS A 208 -17.71 19.19 3.45
C LYS A 208 -16.56 19.01 2.45
N VAL A 209 -15.33 18.77 2.94
CA VAL A 209 -14.14 18.55 2.10
C VAL A 209 -14.22 17.23 1.33
N GLY A 210 -14.77 16.17 1.94
CA GLY A 210 -14.92 14.84 1.32
C GLY A 210 -16.11 14.73 0.37
N ALA A 211 -17.14 15.56 0.52
CA ALA A 211 -18.37 15.47 -0.26
C ALA A 211 -18.17 15.50 -1.80
N PRO A 212 -17.25 16.29 -2.38
CA PRO A 212 -16.95 16.20 -3.81
C PRO A 212 -16.42 14.83 -4.25
N ALA A 213 -15.54 14.20 -3.43
CA ALA A 213 -15.02 12.86 -3.72
C ALA A 213 -16.13 11.81 -3.65
N ALA A 214 -16.94 11.84 -2.59
CA ALA A 214 -18.08 10.94 -2.44
C ALA A 214 -19.07 11.08 -3.60
N ARG A 215 -19.45 12.31 -3.97
CA ARG A 215 -20.34 12.55 -5.12
C ARG A 215 -19.77 12.05 -6.45
N ALA A 216 -18.45 12.15 -6.65
CA ALA A 216 -17.82 11.62 -7.85
C ALA A 216 -17.86 10.08 -7.87
N LEU A 217 -17.54 9.43 -6.74
CA LEU A 217 -17.56 7.96 -6.61
C LEU A 217 -18.97 7.35 -6.71
N LEU A 218 -20.02 8.10 -6.33
CA LEU A 218 -21.41 7.67 -6.47
C LEU A 218 -21.94 7.81 -7.90
N LYS A 219 -21.35 8.70 -8.71
CA LYS A 219 -21.70 8.83 -10.12
C LYS A 219 -20.92 7.78 -10.91
N LEU A 220 -21.50 6.60 -11.12
CA LEU A 220 -20.89 5.59 -11.99
C LEU A 220 -20.74 6.16 -13.42
N PRO A 221 -19.55 6.08 -14.03
CA PRO A 221 -19.39 6.37 -15.45
C PRO A 221 -20.31 5.45 -16.26
N LYS A 222 -20.92 5.97 -17.34
CA LYS A 222 -21.66 5.14 -18.29
C LYS A 222 -20.74 3.98 -18.76
N GLY A 223 -21.13 2.73 -18.49
CA GLY A 223 -20.35 1.53 -18.85
C GLY A 223 -19.75 0.76 -17.67
N VAL A 224 -19.67 1.36 -16.47
CA VAL A 224 -19.29 0.67 -15.23
C VAL A 224 -20.55 0.09 -14.59
N GLY A 225 -20.94 -1.11 -15.03
CA GLY A 225 -22.09 -1.82 -14.47
C GLY A 225 -21.88 -2.11 -12.97
N GLY A 226 -22.77 -1.57 -12.13
CA GLY A 226 -22.79 -1.82 -10.70
C GLY A 226 -23.27 -3.24 -10.42
N GLY A 227 -22.32 -4.14 -10.18
CA GLY A 227 -22.57 -5.33 -9.37
C GLY A 227 -22.64 -4.95 -7.90
N GLU A 228 -23.42 -5.72 -7.12
CA GLU A 228 -23.76 -5.55 -5.70
C GLU A 228 -22.58 -5.30 -4.73
N ALA A 229 -21.34 -5.48 -5.18
CA ALA A 229 -20.12 -5.33 -4.39
C ALA A 229 -19.76 -3.89 -3.98
N SER A 230 -20.49 -2.87 -4.46
CA SER A 230 -20.20 -1.45 -4.14
C SER A 230 -20.91 -0.92 -2.88
N ARG A 231 -21.77 -1.72 -2.23
CA ARG A 231 -22.44 -1.37 -0.98
C ARG A 231 -21.82 -2.16 0.18
N GLY A 232 -20.74 -1.64 0.76
CA GLY A 232 -20.34 -2.02 2.11
C GLY A 232 -21.39 -1.55 3.13
N PRO A 233 -21.47 -2.18 4.32
CA PRO A 233 -22.45 -1.78 5.33
C PRO A 233 -22.19 -0.34 5.77
N GLY A 234 -23.28 0.41 5.93
CA GLY A 234 -23.26 1.82 6.32
C GLY A 234 -22.81 2.05 7.76
#